data_AF-A0A7C6TQH0-F1
#
_entry.id   AF-A0A7C6TQH0-F1
#
_cell.length_a   1.000
_cell.length_b   1.000
_cell.length_c   1.000
_cell.angle_alpha   90.00
_cell.angle_beta   90.00
_cell.angle_gamma   90.00
#
_symmetry.space_group_name_H-M   'P 1'
#
loop_
_entity.id
_entity.type
_entity.pdbx_description
1 polymer ?
#
loop_
_entity_poly.entity_id
_entity_poly.type
_entity_poly.pdbx_seq_one_letter_code
_entity_poly.pdbx_strand_id
1 'polypeptide(L)'
;MKLLIITNESCDLADVLRSCPAETKTLSFDEAIRADICGYDAFCVFGDGGMTLDARLRLKLENEADRGKRIFLESIGSFRSIYSAGPVDTTRSRLIYLAPDSGEGIPGLRTGNLLDDEAGQLITPWFSVPGTTPLLVFKEQIIAHTHTDAAPEEILKNSRPGMFKIGDNILWALFNMRNFNKARFAPRGNWEKLVKYICRFLTGSEPRYMPEPVVRYGTDADLNDPAEWETARKTAVENGIRWLRGFLVDGGCGGIREGMRHNILPDGEQLRINTVRNDCCGEAAGAFYMYGHLTGDKYHIGIAENIRKFMHEVFVIRKDPFYGMMRWSYDAWNVCYPDDAARAVFPALLGALYMDDERFFADICSCLDFLVSVTCRDGLPHARYDIWNLDARKLEEIRESEHGLPSAHYTAYYLAALLLAYKKRGKTEYLETARKGLETIMSLYPETRREQSETQEMCRLIFPLAALYDATGEEMHKEFLYRVTHDLEKHRHPFGGYREWDTGYKASCSRESTGECSLLTENGDPVTDSLYSMNWLPIGFAYAYYATNDRYFRDLWKNVVTFYLRTQMRSSNPLINGAWCRAFDMDLEEAYGCPHDVGWAANCCESGWTVAEILMGMMLMDIFPEKDSSGQ
;
A
#
# COMPACT_ATOMS: atom_id res chain seq x y z
N MET A 1 38.89 -8.90 -20.74
CA MET A 1 38.09 -7.83 -20.10
C MET A 1 38.33 -7.89 -18.61
N LYS A 2 38.95 -6.86 -18.03
CA LYS A 2 39.18 -6.68 -16.60
C LYS A 2 38.34 -5.51 -16.09
N LEU A 3 37.45 -5.78 -15.14
CA LEU A 3 36.56 -4.77 -14.54
C LEU A 3 37.04 -4.47 -13.11
N LEU A 4 37.28 -3.19 -12.81
CA LEU A 4 37.50 -2.72 -11.45
C LEU A 4 36.19 -2.18 -10.87
N ILE A 5 35.75 -2.77 -9.76
CA ILE A 5 34.61 -2.29 -8.98
C ILE A 5 35.16 -1.55 -7.76
N ILE A 6 34.78 -0.29 -7.58
CA ILE A 6 35.17 0.55 -6.44
C ILE A 6 33.95 0.78 -5.56
N THR A 7 33.99 0.20 -4.36
CA THR A 7 32.92 0.30 -3.37
C THR A 7 33.44 -0.07 -1.98
N ASN A 8 32.88 0.53 -0.93
CA ASN A 8 33.16 0.14 0.45
C ASN A 8 32.25 -1.00 0.93
N GLU A 9 31.15 -1.26 0.23
CA GLU A 9 30.10 -2.18 0.66
C GLU A 9 29.70 -3.13 -0.46
N SER A 10 29.18 -4.30 -0.08
CA SER A 10 28.53 -5.23 -0.99
C SER A 10 27.15 -4.70 -1.41
N CYS A 11 26.82 -4.82 -2.69
CA CYS A 11 25.54 -4.36 -3.24
C CYS A 11 25.08 -5.29 -4.38
N ASP A 12 23.78 -5.24 -4.67
CA ASP A 12 23.13 -6.12 -5.66
C ASP A 12 23.79 -5.99 -7.05
N LEU A 13 24.05 -4.76 -7.51
CA LEU A 13 24.63 -4.52 -8.82
C LEU A 13 26.09 -4.99 -8.92
N ALA A 14 26.87 -4.92 -7.84
CA ALA A 14 28.22 -5.49 -7.82
C ALA A 14 28.20 -7.02 -7.97
N ASP A 15 27.25 -7.70 -7.33
CA ASP A 15 27.10 -9.16 -7.44
C ASP A 15 26.66 -9.58 -8.85
N VAL A 16 25.75 -8.83 -9.47
CA VAL A 16 25.38 -9.02 -10.88
C VAL A 16 26.59 -8.83 -11.80
N LEU A 17 27.38 -7.77 -11.60
CA LEU A 17 28.59 -7.50 -12.40
C LEU A 17 29.64 -8.61 -12.25
N ARG A 18 29.84 -9.16 -11.05
CA ARG A 18 30.74 -10.31 -10.80
C ARG A 18 30.31 -11.57 -11.53
N SER A 19 29.03 -11.70 -11.87
CA SER A 19 28.51 -12.85 -12.63
C SER A 19 28.80 -12.76 -14.15
N CYS A 20 29.23 -11.59 -14.64
CA CYS A 20 29.58 -11.42 -16.04
C CYS A 20 30.86 -12.21 -16.38
N PRO A 21 31.07 -12.62 -17.64
CA PRO A 21 32.30 -13.28 -18.10
C PRO A 21 33.48 -12.30 -18.22
N ALA A 22 33.82 -11.61 -17.13
CA ALA A 22 34.94 -10.66 -17.02
C ALA A 22 35.75 -10.94 -15.76
N GLU A 23 37.06 -10.65 -15.79
CA GLU A 23 37.90 -10.71 -14.59
C GLU A 23 37.58 -9.50 -13.72
N THR A 24 36.87 -9.70 -12.61
CA THR A 24 36.47 -8.62 -11.71
C THR A 24 37.37 -8.52 -10.49
N LYS A 25 37.74 -7.30 -10.09
CA LYS A 25 38.37 -7.02 -8.79
C LYS A 25 37.60 -5.92 -8.06
N THR A 26 37.39 -6.08 -6.76
CA THR A 26 36.80 -5.05 -5.91
C THR A 26 37.87 -4.39 -5.06
N LEU A 27 37.84 -3.05 -4.98
CA LEU A 27 38.65 -2.26 -4.07
C LEU A 27 37.74 -1.28 -3.31
N SER A 28 38.06 -1.03 -2.05
CA SER A 28 37.54 0.14 -1.34
C SER A 28 38.08 1.43 -1.97
N PHE A 29 37.47 2.57 -1.63
CA PHE A 29 37.95 3.87 -2.10
C PHE A 29 39.41 4.14 -1.65
N ASP A 30 39.75 3.80 -0.40
CA ASP A 30 41.10 3.96 0.14
C ASP A 30 42.15 3.10 -0.58
N GLU A 31 41.78 1.86 -0.94
CA GLU A 31 42.66 0.98 -1.70
C GLU A 31 42.83 1.47 -3.14
N ALA A 32 41.75 1.91 -3.79
CA ALA A 32 41.79 2.44 -5.16
C ALA A 32 42.65 3.72 -5.28
N ILE A 33 42.68 4.56 -4.24
CA ILE A 33 43.58 5.72 -4.15
C ILE A 33 45.06 5.28 -4.23
N ARG A 34 45.42 4.12 -3.67
CA ARG A 34 46.81 3.64 -3.60
C ARG A 34 47.20 2.68 -4.72
N ALA A 35 46.23 1.96 -5.29
CA ALA A 35 46.46 0.97 -6.32
C ALA A 35 46.81 1.60 -7.69
N ASP A 36 47.56 0.88 -8.52
CA ASP A 36 47.60 1.14 -9.96
C ASP A 36 46.36 0.55 -10.62
N ILE A 37 45.62 1.39 -11.34
CA ILE A 37 44.36 1.03 -11.99
C ILE A 37 44.47 1.01 -13.52
N CYS A 38 45.66 1.27 -14.08
CA CYS A 38 45.86 1.33 -15.54
C CYS A 38 45.62 -0.02 -16.24
N GLY A 39 45.74 -1.13 -15.50
CA GLY A 39 45.60 -2.49 -16.05
C GLY A 39 44.15 -2.97 -16.26
N TYR A 40 43.14 -2.19 -15.87
CA TYR A 40 41.73 -2.56 -16.06
C TYR A 40 41.16 -1.96 -17.35
N ASP A 41 40.17 -2.62 -17.94
CA ASP A 41 39.52 -2.21 -19.20
C ASP A 41 38.27 -1.34 -18.94
N ALA A 42 37.65 -1.51 -17.77
CA ALA A 42 36.45 -0.78 -17.36
C ALA A 42 36.38 -0.57 -15.84
N PHE A 43 35.58 0.40 -15.41
CA PHE A 43 35.46 0.86 -14.03
C PHE A 43 34.01 1.04 -13.62
N CYS A 44 33.64 0.54 -12.45
CA CYS A 44 32.34 0.74 -11.83
C CYS A 44 32.54 1.37 -10.46
N VAL A 45 32.00 2.56 -10.22
CA VAL A 45 32.25 3.32 -8.98
C VAL A 45 30.92 3.58 -8.28
N PHE A 46 30.73 2.96 -7.13
CA PHE A 46 29.52 3.10 -6.31
C PHE A 46 29.75 4.16 -5.23
N GLY A 47 29.26 5.37 -5.48
CA GLY A 47 29.18 6.43 -4.48
C GLY A 47 27.99 6.28 -3.54
N ASP A 48 27.84 7.28 -2.67
CA ASP A 48 26.68 7.41 -1.80
C ASP A 48 26.38 8.88 -1.53
N GLY A 49 25.10 9.27 -1.58
CA GLY A 49 24.63 10.61 -1.26
C GLY A 49 25.38 11.78 -1.91
N GLY A 50 25.87 11.66 -3.15
CA GLY A 50 26.66 12.73 -3.78
C GLY A 50 28.11 12.83 -3.30
N MET A 51 28.70 11.71 -2.91
CA MET A 51 30.09 11.61 -2.48
C MET A 51 31.05 12.31 -3.46
N THR A 52 31.98 13.09 -2.90
CA THR A 52 33.08 13.69 -3.66
C THR A 52 34.28 12.76 -3.67
N LEU A 53 34.81 12.44 -4.86
CA LEU A 53 35.98 11.60 -5.01
C LEU A 53 37.26 12.30 -4.51
N ASP A 54 38.14 11.55 -3.85
CA ASP A 54 39.51 12.01 -3.58
C ASP A 54 40.20 12.41 -4.90
N ALA A 55 40.86 13.55 -4.91
CA ALA A 55 41.45 14.13 -6.12
C ALA A 55 42.43 13.18 -6.84
N ARG A 56 43.15 12.32 -6.09
CA ARG A 56 44.10 11.36 -6.66
C ARG A 56 43.36 10.24 -7.40
N LEU A 57 42.29 9.70 -6.81
CA LEU A 57 41.48 8.67 -7.46
C LEU A 57 40.72 9.25 -8.64
N ARG A 58 40.14 10.44 -8.47
CA ARG A 58 39.46 11.18 -9.54
C ARG A 58 40.36 11.36 -10.75
N LEU A 59 41.58 11.87 -10.55
CA LEU A 59 42.54 12.08 -11.65
C LEU A 59 42.86 10.77 -12.38
N LYS A 60 43.01 9.65 -11.66
CA LYS A 60 43.23 8.34 -12.31
C LYS A 60 42.03 7.96 -13.18
N LEU A 61 40.82 8.03 -12.65
CA LEU A 61 39.60 7.67 -13.39
C LEU A 61 39.40 8.57 -14.61
N GLU A 62 39.62 9.88 -14.48
CA GLU A 62 39.52 10.83 -15.61
C GLU A 62 40.56 10.50 -16.71
N ASN A 63 41.81 10.20 -16.33
CA ASN A 63 42.83 9.77 -17.29
C ASN A 63 42.47 8.47 -18.01
N GLU A 64 41.89 7.49 -17.30
CA GLU A 64 41.44 6.24 -17.92
C GLU A 64 40.23 6.45 -18.85
N ALA A 65 39.32 7.36 -18.50
CA ALA A 65 38.25 7.78 -19.40
C ALA A 65 38.78 8.51 -20.64
N ASP A 66 39.83 9.34 -20.52
CA ASP A 66 40.47 10.00 -21.69
C ASP A 66 41.13 8.99 -22.64
N ARG A 67 41.49 7.80 -22.13
CA ARG A 67 41.95 6.66 -22.94
C ARG A 67 40.81 5.86 -23.58
N GLY A 68 39.56 6.31 -23.45
CA GLY A 68 38.37 5.66 -24.01
C GLY A 68 37.87 4.45 -23.20
N LYS A 69 38.40 4.24 -21.99
CA LYS A 69 37.94 3.12 -21.14
C LYS A 69 36.55 3.42 -20.56
N ARG A 70 35.79 2.36 -20.33
CA ARG A 70 34.39 2.48 -19.92
C ARG A 70 34.28 2.73 -18.43
N ILE A 71 33.51 3.73 -18.03
CA ILE A 71 33.31 4.11 -16.62
C ILE A 71 31.81 4.22 -16.34
N PHE A 72 31.35 3.50 -15.33
CA PHE A 72 30.06 3.72 -14.69
C PHE A 72 30.26 4.42 -13.36
N LEU A 73 29.56 5.54 -13.16
CA LEU A 73 29.55 6.31 -11.91
C LEU A 73 28.14 6.31 -11.35
N GLU A 74 28.00 6.02 -10.07
CA GLU A 74 26.72 6.08 -9.35
C GLU A 74 26.84 7.02 -8.14
N SER A 75 25.89 7.95 -7.98
CA SER A 75 25.78 8.83 -6.82
C SER A 75 27.09 9.57 -6.44
N ILE A 76 27.92 9.87 -7.45
CA ILE A 76 29.12 10.69 -7.32
C ILE A 76 28.74 12.16 -7.53
N GLY A 77 29.10 13.04 -6.59
CA GLY A 77 28.72 14.45 -6.61
C GLY A 77 29.55 15.31 -7.57
N SER A 78 30.72 14.86 -8.01
CA SER A 78 31.53 15.57 -9.01
C SER A 78 32.49 14.68 -9.80
N PHE A 79 32.58 14.94 -11.10
CA PHE A 79 33.48 14.28 -12.05
C PHE A 79 33.59 15.15 -13.31
N ARG A 80 34.78 15.28 -13.91
CA ARG A 80 35.06 16.27 -14.97
C ARG A 80 34.67 17.69 -14.53
N SER A 81 34.05 18.47 -15.40
CA SER A 81 33.55 19.81 -15.10
C SER A 81 32.21 19.81 -14.35
N ILE A 82 31.61 18.64 -14.09
CA ILE A 82 30.27 18.53 -13.51
C ILE A 82 30.38 18.39 -11.99
N TYR A 83 29.57 19.17 -11.28
CA TYR A 83 29.36 19.04 -9.84
C TYR A 83 27.91 19.35 -9.48
N SER A 84 27.44 18.73 -8.40
CA SER A 84 26.03 18.66 -8.04
C SER A 84 25.75 19.29 -6.67
N ALA A 85 24.48 19.61 -6.44
CA ALA A 85 23.94 19.88 -5.12
C ALA A 85 23.88 18.60 -4.28
N GLY A 86 23.56 18.75 -2.98
CA GLY A 86 23.29 17.61 -2.10
C GLY A 86 22.09 16.77 -2.54
N PRO A 87 21.97 15.54 -2.02
CA PRO A 87 20.88 14.64 -2.38
C PRO A 87 19.53 15.21 -1.95
N VAL A 88 18.51 14.98 -2.77
CA VAL A 88 17.10 15.28 -2.49
C VAL A 88 16.26 14.02 -2.67
N ASP A 89 15.18 13.93 -1.91
CA ASP A 89 14.22 12.83 -1.97
C ASP A 89 13.50 12.77 -3.32
N THR A 90 13.20 11.57 -3.78
CA THR A 90 12.53 11.30 -5.06
C THR A 90 11.07 10.86 -4.90
N THR A 91 10.50 10.81 -3.68
CA THR A 91 9.13 10.32 -3.43
C THR A 91 8.08 10.91 -4.38
N ARG A 92 8.21 12.19 -4.77
CA ARG A 92 7.25 12.89 -5.66
C ARG A 92 7.64 12.90 -7.14
N SER A 93 8.69 12.17 -7.51
CA SER A 93 9.25 12.13 -8.85
C SER A 93 9.32 10.72 -9.36
N ARG A 94 9.12 10.58 -10.67
CA ARG A 94 9.24 9.30 -11.35
C ARG A 94 10.35 9.35 -12.36
N LEU A 95 11.07 8.25 -12.49
CA LEU A 95 12.16 8.11 -13.44
C LEU A 95 11.60 7.64 -14.78
N ILE A 96 11.91 8.39 -15.83
CA ILE A 96 11.41 8.13 -17.19
C ILE A 96 12.59 7.83 -18.09
N TYR A 97 12.49 6.74 -18.84
CA TYR A 97 13.44 6.41 -19.89
C TYR A 97 13.22 7.26 -21.15
N LEU A 98 14.33 7.76 -21.68
CA LEU A 98 14.43 8.50 -22.94
C LEU A 98 15.33 7.71 -23.89
N ALA A 99 14.77 7.22 -24.99
CA ALA A 99 15.57 6.58 -26.02
C ALA A 99 16.47 7.62 -26.71
N PRO A 100 17.77 7.34 -26.91
CA PRO A 100 18.67 8.26 -27.58
C PRO A 100 18.39 8.28 -29.10
N ASP A 101 18.53 9.45 -29.71
CA ASP A 101 18.35 9.65 -31.16
C ASP A 101 19.31 8.81 -32.02
N SER A 102 20.44 8.39 -31.44
CA SER A 102 21.41 7.52 -32.11
C SER A 102 20.88 6.10 -32.39
N GLY A 103 19.77 5.70 -31.77
CA GLY A 103 19.23 4.34 -31.85
C GLY A 103 19.93 3.34 -30.91
N GLU A 104 20.99 3.74 -30.20
CA GLU A 104 21.72 2.90 -29.22
C GLU A 104 21.08 2.92 -27.82
N GLY A 105 19.77 2.67 -27.78
CA GLY A 105 19.00 2.64 -26.55
C GLY A 105 19.17 1.37 -25.72
N ILE A 106 18.48 1.33 -24.59
CA ILE A 106 18.34 0.15 -23.74
C ILE A 106 17.37 -0.83 -24.41
N PRO A 107 17.81 -2.04 -24.81
CA PRO A 107 16.94 -2.98 -25.49
C PRO A 107 15.72 -3.37 -24.66
N GLY A 108 14.54 -3.33 -25.28
CA GLY A 108 13.26 -3.67 -24.63
C GLY A 108 12.65 -2.53 -23.80
N LEU A 109 13.27 -1.35 -23.79
CA LEU A 109 12.67 -0.11 -23.30
C LEU A 109 12.39 0.84 -24.47
N ARG A 110 11.30 1.60 -24.35
CA ARG A 110 10.91 2.68 -25.26
C ARG A 110 10.76 3.97 -24.48
N THR A 111 10.97 5.11 -25.13
CA THR A 111 10.75 6.43 -24.52
C THR A 111 9.41 6.47 -23.79
N GLY A 112 9.42 6.97 -22.56
CA GLY A 112 8.24 7.04 -21.70
C GLY A 112 8.10 5.88 -20.71
N ASN A 113 8.90 4.81 -20.80
CA ASN A 113 8.86 3.74 -19.79
C ASN A 113 9.29 4.27 -18.41
N LEU A 114 8.57 3.82 -17.38
CA LEU A 114 8.79 4.23 -16.00
C LEU A 114 9.65 3.22 -15.25
N LEU A 115 10.49 3.73 -14.36
CA LEU A 115 11.44 2.99 -13.54
C LEU A 115 11.46 3.58 -12.13
N ASP A 116 10.44 3.29 -11.33
CA ASP A 116 10.30 3.86 -9.99
C ASP A 116 11.36 3.30 -9.02
N ASP A 117 11.91 4.21 -8.21
CA ASP A 117 13.01 3.96 -7.27
C ASP A 117 12.54 3.95 -5.79
N GLU A 118 11.23 3.87 -5.57
CA GLU A 118 10.58 3.65 -4.26
C GLU A 118 10.99 4.63 -3.14
N ALA A 119 11.12 5.93 -3.47
CA ALA A 119 11.62 7.00 -2.59
C ALA A 119 13.13 6.94 -2.32
N GLY A 120 13.90 6.83 -3.40
CA GLY A 120 15.34 6.95 -3.40
C GLY A 120 15.86 8.38 -3.18
N GLN A 121 17.08 8.62 -3.67
CA GLN A 121 17.75 9.91 -3.55
C GLN A 121 18.38 10.29 -4.89
N LEU A 122 18.24 11.57 -5.25
CA LEU A 122 18.79 12.16 -6.46
C LEU A 122 19.74 13.31 -6.12
N ILE A 123 20.90 13.36 -6.77
CA ILE A 123 21.78 14.54 -6.78
C ILE A 123 21.61 15.30 -8.10
N THR A 124 21.42 16.62 -8.04
CA THR A 124 21.17 17.42 -9.25
C THR A 124 22.38 18.31 -9.58
N PRO A 125 22.92 18.25 -10.82
CA PRO A 125 23.98 19.15 -11.28
C PRO A 125 23.57 20.62 -11.18
N TRP A 126 24.50 21.51 -10.81
CA TRP A 126 24.21 22.95 -10.70
C TRP A 126 23.94 23.63 -12.04
N PHE A 127 24.43 23.07 -13.14
CA PHE A 127 24.29 23.61 -14.48
C PHE A 127 23.90 22.51 -15.46
N SER A 128 23.25 22.90 -16.55
CA SER A 128 23.11 22.02 -17.72
C SER A 128 24.49 21.59 -18.20
N VAL A 129 24.61 20.34 -18.63
CA VAL A 129 25.87 19.74 -19.04
C VAL A 129 25.88 19.56 -20.56
N PRO A 130 26.55 20.45 -21.32
CA PRO A 130 26.68 20.31 -22.76
C PRO A 130 27.36 18.98 -23.15
N GLY A 131 26.95 18.41 -24.28
CA GLY A 131 27.58 17.18 -24.82
C GLY A 131 27.20 15.89 -24.07
N THR A 132 26.15 15.92 -23.25
CA THR A 132 25.60 14.73 -22.61
C THR A 132 24.39 14.20 -23.36
N THR A 133 24.18 12.88 -23.32
CA THR A 133 22.97 12.24 -23.84
C THR A 133 22.15 11.69 -22.68
N PRO A 134 20.98 12.25 -22.35
CA PRO A 134 20.13 11.74 -21.28
C PRO A 134 19.59 10.35 -21.64
N LEU A 135 19.52 9.47 -20.65
CA LEU A 135 18.89 8.16 -20.76
C LEU A 135 17.74 8.00 -19.76
N LEU A 136 17.89 8.56 -18.55
CA LEU A 136 16.85 8.58 -17.54
C LEU A 136 16.71 9.99 -16.98
N VAL A 137 15.48 10.46 -16.80
CA VAL A 137 15.18 11.75 -16.18
C VAL A 137 14.12 11.61 -15.11
N PHE A 138 14.29 12.31 -14.00
CA PHE A 138 13.27 12.44 -12.97
C PHE A 138 12.31 13.56 -13.35
N LYS A 139 11.02 13.28 -13.24
CA LYS A 139 9.95 14.24 -13.47
C LYS A 139 8.86 14.12 -12.41
N GLU A 140 8.46 15.26 -11.87
CA GLU A 140 7.37 15.34 -10.89
C GLU A 140 6.00 15.25 -11.59
N GLN A 141 4.98 14.84 -10.83
CA GLN A 141 3.56 14.88 -11.25
C GLN A 141 3.24 14.01 -12.48
N ILE A 142 3.88 12.86 -12.61
CA ILE A 142 3.67 11.92 -13.72
C ILE A 142 2.58 10.92 -13.40
N ILE A 143 1.37 11.23 -13.84
CA ILE A 143 0.19 10.37 -13.71
C ILE A 143 0.18 9.42 -14.91
N ALA A 144 0.80 8.27 -14.73
CA ALA A 144 0.97 7.23 -15.74
C ALA A 144 1.08 5.88 -15.01
N HIS A 145 0.75 4.75 -15.63
CA HIS A 145 0.90 3.45 -14.96
C HIS A 145 2.35 2.94 -15.07
N THR A 146 2.70 2.24 -16.15
CA THR A 146 4.07 1.76 -16.45
C THR A 146 4.78 2.55 -17.56
N HIS A 147 4.05 3.42 -18.25
CA HIS A 147 4.52 4.16 -19.42
C HIS A 147 3.72 5.47 -19.59
N THR A 148 4.40 6.54 -20.00
CA THR A 148 3.77 7.81 -20.40
C THR A 148 3.91 8.04 -21.91
N ASP A 149 2.82 8.47 -22.54
CA ASP A 149 2.79 8.84 -23.97
C ASP A 149 3.26 10.29 -24.23
N ALA A 150 3.76 10.98 -23.21
CA ALA A 150 4.33 12.32 -23.35
C ALA A 150 5.48 12.34 -24.38
N ALA A 151 5.51 13.38 -25.22
CA ALA A 151 6.57 13.55 -26.20
C ALA A 151 7.94 13.78 -25.51
N PRO A 152 9.08 13.44 -26.15
CA PRO A 152 10.41 13.62 -25.56
C PRO A 152 10.67 15.05 -25.06
N GLU A 153 10.20 16.06 -25.80
CA GLU A 153 10.35 17.48 -25.42
C GLU A 153 9.58 17.82 -24.15
N GLU A 154 8.40 17.22 -23.97
CA GLU A 154 7.58 17.37 -22.77
C GLU A 154 8.21 16.64 -21.58
N ILE A 155 8.71 15.42 -21.79
CA ILE A 155 9.44 14.67 -20.77
C ILE A 155 10.63 15.50 -20.28
N LEU A 156 11.43 16.07 -21.19
CA LEU A 156 12.61 16.86 -20.85
C LEU A 156 12.29 18.17 -20.14
N LYS A 157 11.16 18.80 -20.45
CA LYS A 157 10.74 20.08 -19.85
C LYS A 157 10.64 19.97 -18.33
N ASN A 158 11.40 20.82 -17.62
CA ASN A 158 11.49 20.88 -16.16
C ASN A 158 11.90 19.54 -15.50
N SER A 159 12.50 18.63 -16.26
CA SER A 159 13.03 17.39 -15.70
C SER A 159 14.39 17.59 -15.05
N ARG A 160 14.76 16.66 -14.17
CA ARG A 160 16.09 16.58 -13.56
C ARG A 160 16.82 15.38 -14.15
N PRO A 161 18.11 15.50 -14.52
CA PRO A 161 18.85 14.37 -15.07
C PRO A 161 18.98 13.26 -14.02
N GLY A 162 18.59 12.03 -14.38
CA GLY A 162 18.75 10.85 -13.54
C GLY A 162 19.96 10.02 -13.96
N MET A 163 20.06 9.67 -15.25
CA MET A 163 21.21 8.98 -15.82
C MET A 163 21.50 9.50 -17.23
N PHE A 164 22.77 9.69 -17.55
CA PHE A 164 23.20 10.19 -18.87
C PHE A 164 24.57 9.64 -19.28
N LYS A 165 24.85 9.71 -20.58
CA LYS A 165 26.17 9.42 -21.16
C LYS A 165 27.01 10.69 -21.29
N ILE A 166 28.33 10.56 -21.11
CA ILE A 166 29.32 11.56 -21.53
C ILE A 166 30.24 10.89 -22.55
N GLY A 167 30.14 11.29 -23.82
CA GLY A 167 30.74 10.55 -24.93
C GLY A 167 30.24 9.09 -24.98
N ASP A 168 31.07 8.20 -25.51
CA ASP A 168 30.70 6.79 -25.71
C ASP A 168 31.14 5.87 -24.56
N ASN A 169 31.92 6.40 -23.61
CA ASN A 169 32.62 5.58 -22.62
C ASN A 169 32.33 5.96 -21.16
N ILE A 170 31.49 6.95 -20.87
CA ILE A 170 31.06 7.25 -19.50
C ILE A 170 29.54 7.16 -19.41
N LEU A 171 29.06 6.40 -18.43
CA LEU A 171 27.66 6.33 -18.01
C LEU A 171 27.57 6.80 -16.56
N TRP A 172 26.72 7.77 -16.27
CA TRP A 172 26.63 8.35 -14.92
C TRP A 172 25.19 8.39 -14.44
N ALA A 173 24.91 7.64 -13.37
CA ALA A 173 23.67 7.69 -12.60
C ALA A 173 23.82 8.64 -11.41
N LEU A 174 22.90 9.59 -11.30
CA LEU A 174 22.82 10.61 -10.25
C LEU A 174 21.91 10.20 -9.09
N PHE A 175 21.51 8.94 -9.06
CA PHE A 175 20.71 8.36 -7.98
C PHE A 175 21.35 7.04 -7.54
N ASN A 176 20.93 6.54 -6.39
CA ASN A 176 21.46 5.31 -5.83
C ASN A 176 20.68 4.11 -6.38
N MET A 177 21.35 3.21 -7.10
CA MET A 177 20.73 2.04 -7.73
C MET A 177 21.46 0.73 -7.45
N ARG A 178 22.58 0.79 -6.72
CA ARG A 178 23.42 -0.37 -6.40
C ARG A 178 22.65 -1.48 -5.70
N ASN A 179 21.58 -1.15 -4.98
CA ASN A 179 20.73 -2.08 -4.24
C ASN A 179 19.30 -2.16 -4.82
N PHE A 180 19.15 -2.12 -6.14
CA PHE A 180 17.85 -2.13 -6.82
C PHE A 180 16.92 -3.29 -6.36
N ASN A 181 17.46 -4.44 -5.96
CA ASN A 181 16.65 -5.58 -5.50
C ASN A 181 16.24 -5.43 -4.03
N LYS A 182 17.16 -5.02 -3.15
CA LYS A 182 16.84 -4.73 -1.74
C LYS A 182 15.89 -3.55 -1.59
N ALA A 183 16.08 -2.51 -2.39
CA ALA A 183 15.22 -1.33 -2.45
C ALA A 183 13.91 -1.58 -3.22
N ARG A 184 13.70 -2.79 -3.78
CA ARG A 184 12.48 -3.22 -4.48
C ARG A 184 12.04 -2.28 -5.60
N PHE A 185 13.00 -1.85 -6.41
CA PHE A 185 12.76 -1.02 -7.57
C PHE A 185 11.78 -1.69 -8.55
N ALA A 186 10.77 -0.94 -9.01
CA ALA A 186 9.66 -1.43 -9.81
C ALA A 186 9.39 -0.54 -11.05
N PRO A 187 8.77 -1.05 -12.14
CA PRO A 187 8.52 -2.45 -12.42
C PRO A 187 9.82 -3.21 -12.58
N ARG A 188 9.92 -4.38 -11.94
CA ARG A 188 11.16 -5.16 -11.90
C ARG A 188 11.69 -5.47 -13.30
N GLY A 189 10.79 -5.80 -14.23
CA GLY A 189 11.14 -6.12 -15.62
C GLY A 189 11.82 -4.97 -16.36
N ASN A 190 11.52 -3.71 -16.04
CA ASN A 190 12.20 -2.56 -16.65
C ASN A 190 13.59 -2.33 -16.04
N TRP A 191 13.70 -2.49 -14.71
CA TRP A 191 14.98 -2.39 -14.01
C TRP A 191 15.96 -3.48 -14.43
N GLU A 192 15.50 -4.72 -14.65
CA GLU A 192 16.37 -5.79 -15.15
C GLU A 192 16.96 -5.47 -16.53
N LYS A 193 16.21 -4.81 -17.42
CA LYS A 193 16.72 -4.37 -18.74
C LYS A 193 17.82 -3.32 -18.59
N LEU A 194 17.63 -2.35 -17.69
CA LEU A 194 18.63 -1.33 -17.38
C LEU A 194 19.90 -1.94 -16.77
N VAL A 195 19.75 -2.85 -15.80
CA VAL A 195 20.89 -3.54 -15.18
C VAL A 195 21.69 -4.35 -16.21
N LYS A 196 21.00 -5.10 -17.09
CA LYS A 196 21.64 -5.82 -18.21
C LYS A 196 22.37 -4.87 -19.15
N TYR A 197 21.80 -3.70 -19.42
CA TYR A 197 22.45 -2.67 -20.24
C TYR A 197 23.75 -2.16 -19.60
N ILE A 198 23.75 -1.84 -18.31
CA ILE A 198 24.95 -1.41 -17.58
C ILE A 198 26.03 -2.51 -17.60
N CYS A 199 25.64 -3.77 -17.42
CA CYS A 199 26.57 -4.92 -17.51
C CYS A 199 27.19 -5.05 -18.89
N ARG A 200 26.39 -4.97 -19.96
CA ARG A 200 26.88 -5.00 -21.34
C ARG A 200 27.76 -3.79 -21.66
N PHE A 201 27.41 -2.61 -21.17
CA PHE A 201 28.23 -1.41 -21.28
C PHE A 201 29.60 -1.68 -20.65
N LEU A 202 29.67 -2.11 -19.39
CA LEU A 202 30.96 -2.31 -18.70
C LEU A 202 31.78 -3.50 -19.19
N THR A 203 31.14 -4.61 -19.56
CA THR A 203 31.84 -5.90 -19.78
C THR A 203 31.75 -6.42 -21.21
N GLY A 204 30.88 -5.84 -22.04
CA GLY A 204 30.55 -6.38 -23.37
C GLY A 204 29.71 -7.65 -23.33
N SER A 205 29.17 -8.04 -22.19
CA SER A 205 28.41 -9.28 -22.01
C SER A 205 27.23 -9.10 -21.05
N GLU A 206 26.28 -10.03 -21.13
CA GLU A 206 25.21 -10.12 -20.14
C GLU A 206 25.67 -10.81 -18.86
N PRO A 207 25.05 -10.47 -17.72
CA PRO A 207 25.30 -11.18 -16.47
C PRO A 207 24.74 -12.61 -16.56
N ARG A 208 25.40 -13.55 -15.86
CA ARG A 208 24.92 -14.94 -15.73
C ARG A 208 23.87 -15.10 -14.63
N TYR A 209 23.65 -14.06 -13.84
CA TYR A 209 22.80 -14.08 -12.66
C TYR A 209 22.05 -12.75 -12.52
N MET A 210 20.81 -12.83 -12.09
CA MET A 210 20.00 -11.72 -11.60
C MET A 210 19.46 -12.13 -10.23
N PRO A 211 19.49 -11.27 -9.20
CA PRO A 211 19.08 -11.66 -7.85
C PRO A 211 17.59 -11.93 -7.78
N GLU A 212 17.20 -12.97 -7.06
CA GLU A 212 15.79 -13.24 -6.76
C GLU A 212 15.16 -12.07 -5.99
N PRO A 213 13.87 -11.74 -6.23
CA PRO A 213 13.15 -10.72 -5.49
C PRO A 213 13.26 -10.89 -3.97
N VAL A 214 13.57 -9.81 -3.23
CA VAL A 214 13.58 -9.81 -1.75
C VAL A 214 12.18 -10.09 -1.18
N VAL A 215 11.15 -9.75 -1.94
CA VAL A 215 9.76 -10.08 -1.65
C VAL A 215 9.22 -10.92 -2.81
N ARG A 216 8.70 -12.09 -2.48
CA ARG A 216 7.92 -12.92 -3.39
C ARG A 216 6.46 -12.85 -2.98
N TYR A 217 5.55 -13.06 -3.92
CA TYR A 217 4.13 -13.05 -3.66
C TYR A 217 3.55 -14.46 -3.79
N GLY A 218 2.60 -14.79 -2.94
CA GLY A 218 1.79 -15.98 -3.07
C GLY A 218 2.24 -17.17 -2.22
N THR A 219 1.80 -18.37 -2.62
CA THR A 219 2.07 -19.64 -1.94
C THR A 219 2.48 -20.71 -2.95
N ASP A 220 3.21 -21.72 -2.49
CA ASP A 220 3.63 -22.86 -3.32
C ASP A 220 2.51 -23.94 -3.43
N ALA A 221 1.37 -23.75 -2.75
CA ALA A 221 0.23 -24.66 -2.73
C ALA A 221 -0.59 -24.60 -4.03
N ASP A 222 -1.16 -25.74 -4.47
CA ASP A 222 -2.15 -25.76 -5.54
C ASP A 222 -3.50 -25.24 -5.01
N LEU A 223 -3.78 -23.98 -5.31
CA LEU A 223 -5.00 -23.30 -4.87
C LEU A 223 -6.29 -23.86 -5.53
N ASN A 224 -6.18 -24.78 -6.49
CA ASN A 224 -7.33 -25.51 -7.04
C ASN A 224 -7.69 -26.75 -6.20
N ASP A 225 -6.73 -27.32 -5.46
CA ASP A 225 -7.00 -28.42 -4.54
C ASP A 225 -7.66 -27.88 -3.25
N PRO A 226 -8.86 -28.36 -2.87
CA PRO A 226 -9.56 -27.84 -1.70
C PRO A 226 -8.80 -27.99 -0.37
N ALA A 227 -8.01 -29.06 -0.19
CA ALA A 227 -7.30 -29.32 1.06
C ALA A 227 -6.03 -28.47 1.15
N GLU A 228 -5.29 -28.34 0.05
CA GLU A 228 -4.14 -27.43 -0.03
C GLU A 228 -4.56 -25.97 0.10
N TRP A 229 -5.68 -25.57 -0.54
CA TRP A 229 -6.24 -24.22 -0.41
C TRP A 229 -6.57 -23.87 1.04
N GLU A 230 -7.21 -24.79 1.76
CA GLU A 230 -7.59 -24.59 3.16
C GLU A 230 -6.36 -24.53 4.08
N THR A 231 -5.34 -25.33 3.79
CA THR A 231 -4.05 -25.27 4.50
C THR A 231 -3.36 -23.93 4.24
N ALA A 232 -3.33 -23.49 2.99
CA ALA A 232 -2.75 -22.21 2.60
C ALA A 232 -3.49 -21.02 3.26
N ARG A 233 -4.82 -21.07 3.37
CA ARG A 233 -5.62 -20.07 4.10
C ARG A 233 -5.21 -19.97 5.56
N LYS A 234 -5.14 -21.10 6.26
CA LYS A 234 -4.72 -21.13 7.68
C LYS A 234 -3.28 -20.64 7.88
N THR A 235 -2.36 -21.08 7.04
CA THR A 235 -0.97 -20.60 7.07
C THR A 235 -0.86 -19.10 6.77
N ALA A 236 -1.65 -18.58 5.83
CA ALA A 236 -1.69 -17.15 5.54
C ALA A 236 -2.18 -16.35 6.75
N VAL A 237 -3.20 -16.86 7.46
CA VAL A 237 -3.68 -16.26 8.70
C VAL A 237 -2.58 -16.24 9.77
N GLU A 238 -1.91 -17.37 10.00
CA GLU A 238 -0.81 -17.47 10.98
C GLU A 238 0.35 -16.50 10.66
N ASN A 239 0.69 -16.36 9.38
CA ASN A 239 1.74 -15.45 8.94
C ASN A 239 1.35 -13.98 9.16
N GLY A 240 0.11 -13.59 8.86
CA GLY A 240 -0.37 -12.23 9.11
C GLY A 240 -0.49 -11.91 10.61
N ILE A 241 -0.97 -12.86 11.43
CA ILE A 241 -0.98 -12.71 12.90
C ILE A 241 0.44 -12.55 13.44
N ARG A 242 1.41 -13.32 12.94
CA ARG A 242 2.83 -13.16 13.30
C ARG A 242 3.35 -11.78 12.90
N TRP A 243 2.98 -11.28 11.73
CA TRP A 243 3.38 -9.96 11.26
C TRP A 243 2.82 -8.84 12.15
N LEU A 244 1.53 -8.87 12.49
CA LEU A 244 0.88 -7.87 13.36
C LEU A 244 1.59 -7.73 14.72
N ARG A 245 2.11 -8.83 15.27
CA ARG A 245 2.86 -8.80 16.54
C ARG A 245 4.10 -7.91 16.49
N GLY A 246 4.69 -7.70 15.32
CA GLY A 246 5.85 -6.82 15.12
C GLY A 246 5.56 -5.34 15.38
N PHE A 247 4.28 -4.95 15.47
CA PHE A 247 3.84 -3.55 15.61
C PHE A 247 3.18 -3.24 16.95
N LEU A 248 3.06 -4.24 17.84
CA LEU A 248 2.50 -4.05 19.17
C LEU A 248 3.33 -3.07 20.00
N VAL A 249 2.66 -2.18 20.71
CA VAL A 249 3.27 -1.29 21.70
C VAL A 249 3.02 -1.89 23.08
N ASP A 250 4.11 -2.19 23.81
CA ASP A 250 4.05 -2.74 25.17
C ASP A 250 3.12 -3.98 25.28
N GLY A 251 3.27 -4.93 24.36
CA GLY A 251 2.44 -6.16 24.32
C GLY A 251 0.95 -5.90 24.07
N GLY A 252 0.59 -4.75 23.49
CA GLY A 252 -0.78 -4.32 23.23
C GLY A 252 -1.32 -3.30 24.25
N CYS A 253 -0.64 -3.10 25.38
CA CYS A 253 -1.06 -2.14 26.42
C CYS A 253 -0.95 -0.68 25.96
N GLY A 254 -0.14 -0.39 24.94
CA GLY A 254 -0.06 0.92 24.28
C GLY A 254 -0.71 0.94 22.89
N GLY A 255 -1.53 -0.05 22.57
CA GLY A 255 -2.12 -0.24 21.24
C GLY A 255 -1.17 -0.91 20.24
N ILE A 256 -1.39 -0.61 18.96
CA ILE A 256 -0.60 -1.12 17.84
C ILE A 256 -0.24 0.04 16.91
N ARG A 257 0.99 0.01 16.37
CA ARG A 257 1.43 0.99 15.36
C ARG A 257 0.77 0.74 14.02
N GLU A 258 0.59 1.80 13.25
CA GLU A 258 -0.10 1.77 11.95
C GLU A 258 0.55 0.81 10.94
N GLY A 259 1.89 0.67 10.90
CA GLY A 259 2.52 -0.37 10.06
C GLY A 259 3.80 0.09 9.36
N MET A 260 3.93 -0.25 8.08
CA MET A 260 5.08 0.07 7.22
C MET A 260 4.72 1.18 6.23
N ARG A 261 5.60 2.19 6.11
CA ARG A 261 5.48 3.27 5.10
C ARG A 261 5.78 2.72 3.71
N HIS A 262 5.33 3.43 2.69
CA HIS A 262 5.70 3.13 1.31
C HIS A 262 7.18 3.40 0.99
N ASN A 263 7.85 4.31 1.72
CA ASN A 263 9.25 4.69 1.44
C ASN A 263 10.22 3.55 1.75
N ILE A 264 11.02 3.16 0.76
CA ILE A 264 12.07 2.15 0.87
C ILE A 264 13.40 2.84 0.57
N LEU A 265 14.26 2.92 1.58
CA LEU A 265 15.53 3.61 1.46
C LEU A 265 16.48 2.86 0.49
N PRO A 266 17.50 3.54 -0.05
CA PRO A 266 18.48 2.93 -0.97
C PRO A 266 19.26 1.72 -0.43
N ASP A 267 19.23 1.43 0.87
CA ASP A 267 19.82 0.24 1.47
C ASP A 267 18.84 -0.94 1.61
N GLY A 268 17.55 -0.70 1.30
CA GLY A 268 16.44 -1.64 1.44
C GLY A 268 15.66 -1.51 2.74
N GLU A 269 16.01 -0.60 3.65
CA GLU A 269 15.21 -0.35 4.85
C GLU A 269 13.88 0.31 4.46
N GLN A 270 12.77 -0.35 4.80
CA GLN A 270 11.45 0.26 4.68
C GLN A 270 11.10 0.96 6.00
N LEU A 271 10.73 2.23 5.90
CA LEU A 271 10.41 3.04 7.06
C LEU A 271 9.12 2.56 7.74
N ARG A 272 9.02 2.79 9.06
CA ARG A 272 7.83 2.43 9.85
C ARG A 272 6.93 3.63 10.08
N ILE A 273 5.64 3.37 10.24
CA ILE A 273 4.67 4.36 10.71
C ILE A 273 4.50 4.15 12.22
N ASN A 274 4.89 5.16 13.01
CA ASN A 274 4.94 5.04 14.47
C ASN A 274 3.69 5.52 15.20
N THR A 275 2.74 6.14 14.48
CA THR A 275 1.49 6.61 15.09
C THR A 275 0.61 5.44 15.50
N VAL A 276 -0.27 5.69 16.47
CA VAL A 276 -1.27 4.75 16.96
C VAL A 276 -2.63 5.38 16.69
N ARG A 277 -3.46 4.64 15.95
CA ARG A 277 -4.82 5.03 15.56
C ARG A 277 -5.85 4.07 16.15
N ASN A 278 -7.05 4.56 16.42
CA ASN A 278 -8.13 3.81 17.03
C ASN A 278 -8.61 2.64 16.13
N ASP A 279 -8.81 2.90 14.85
CA ASP A 279 -9.22 1.92 13.86
C ASP A 279 -8.21 0.77 13.72
N CYS A 280 -6.93 1.10 13.56
CA CYS A 280 -5.85 0.11 13.53
C CYS A 280 -5.82 -0.76 14.80
N CYS A 281 -6.02 -0.15 15.97
CA CYS A 281 -6.11 -0.88 17.23
C CYS A 281 -7.32 -1.81 17.26
N GLY A 282 -8.50 -1.32 16.88
CA GLY A 282 -9.73 -2.10 16.93
C GLY A 282 -9.72 -3.30 16.01
N GLU A 283 -9.33 -3.09 14.75
CA GLU A 283 -9.23 -4.13 13.73
C GLU A 283 -8.18 -5.18 14.10
N ALA A 284 -6.99 -4.76 14.52
CA ALA A 284 -5.95 -5.68 14.96
C ALA A 284 -6.36 -6.48 16.20
N ALA A 285 -7.04 -5.84 17.17
CA ALA A 285 -7.60 -6.56 18.31
C ALA A 285 -8.67 -7.57 17.89
N GLY A 286 -9.46 -7.24 16.87
CA GLY A 286 -10.37 -8.16 16.19
C GLY A 286 -9.68 -9.40 15.65
N ALA A 287 -8.66 -9.21 14.81
CA ALA A 287 -7.89 -10.28 14.21
C ALA A 287 -7.22 -11.19 15.27
N PHE A 288 -6.57 -10.60 16.28
CA PHE A 288 -5.98 -11.38 17.38
C PHE A 288 -7.01 -12.17 18.17
N TYR A 289 -8.17 -11.57 18.44
CA TYR A 289 -9.24 -12.23 19.17
C TYR A 289 -9.83 -13.40 18.40
N MET A 290 -10.17 -13.20 17.12
CA MET A 290 -10.68 -14.26 16.23
C MET A 290 -9.71 -15.43 16.13
N TYR A 291 -8.42 -15.13 15.90
CA TYR A 291 -7.38 -16.15 15.83
C TYR A 291 -7.28 -16.94 17.14
N GLY A 292 -7.22 -16.24 18.28
CA GLY A 292 -7.15 -16.88 19.59
C GLY A 292 -8.40 -17.69 19.94
N HIS A 293 -9.58 -17.22 19.53
CA HIS A 293 -10.85 -17.94 19.71
C HIS A 293 -10.86 -19.25 18.92
N LEU A 294 -10.53 -19.20 17.63
CA LEU A 294 -10.54 -20.38 16.74
C LEU A 294 -9.46 -21.42 17.11
N THR A 295 -8.31 -20.97 17.63
CA THR A 295 -7.18 -21.86 17.97
C THR A 295 -7.12 -22.27 19.43
N GLY A 296 -7.93 -21.65 20.30
CA GLY A 296 -7.83 -21.80 21.76
C GLY A 296 -6.60 -21.10 22.37
N ASP A 297 -5.93 -20.21 21.62
CA ASP A 297 -4.72 -19.53 22.04
C ASP A 297 -5.01 -18.31 22.94
N LYS A 298 -4.86 -18.54 24.26
CA LYS A 298 -5.05 -17.52 25.29
C LYS A 298 -4.06 -16.35 25.20
N TYR A 299 -2.89 -16.52 24.58
CA TYR A 299 -1.91 -15.44 24.44
C TYR A 299 -2.43 -14.35 23.49
N HIS A 300 -2.95 -14.74 22.33
CA HIS A 300 -3.51 -13.79 21.36
C HIS A 300 -4.82 -13.17 21.85
N ILE A 301 -5.65 -13.93 22.58
CA ILE A 301 -6.80 -13.37 23.30
C ILE A 301 -6.36 -12.26 24.26
N GLY A 302 -5.31 -12.51 25.07
CA GLY A 302 -4.77 -11.51 25.99
C GLY A 302 -4.24 -10.24 25.30
N ILE A 303 -3.60 -10.38 24.12
CA ILE A 303 -3.18 -9.22 23.31
C ILE A 303 -4.41 -8.39 22.89
N ALA A 304 -5.45 -9.04 22.37
CA ALA A 304 -6.67 -8.35 21.96
C ALA A 304 -7.32 -7.59 23.12
N GLU A 305 -7.37 -8.20 24.31
CA GLU A 305 -7.88 -7.57 25.53
C GLU A 305 -7.09 -6.32 25.93
N ASN A 306 -5.76 -6.41 25.89
CA ASN A 306 -4.89 -5.26 26.21
C ASN A 306 -5.16 -4.09 25.27
N ILE A 307 -5.24 -4.35 23.96
CA ILE A 307 -5.50 -3.31 22.95
C ILE A 307 -6.88 -2.67 23.16
N ARG A 308 -7.93 -3.49 23.34
CA ARG A 308 -9.30 -2.98 23.58
C ARG A 308 -9.38 -2.14 24.84
N LYS A 309 -8.79 -2.62 25.94
CA LYS A 309 -8.74 -1.87 27.21
C LYS A 309 -8.07 -0.51 27.00
N PHE A 310 -6.90 -0.50 26.37
CA PHE A 310 -6.18 0.72 26.04
C PHE A 310 -7.06 1.70 25.22
N MET A 311 -7.72 1.23 24.17
CA MET A 311 -8.62 2.07 23.37
C MET A 311 -9.74 2.71 24.21
N HIS A 312 -10.43 1.92 25.02
CA HIS A 312 -11.57 2.40 25.82
C HIS A 312 -11.17 3.34 26.96
N GLU A 313 -9.97 3.18 27.52
CA GLU A 313 -9.43 4.04 28.58
C GLU A 313 -8.83 5.34 28.03
N VAL A 314 -8.24 5.29 26.82
CA VAL A 314 -7.39 6.36 26.30
C VAL A 314 -8.07 7.18 25.19
N PHE A 315 -8.73 6.54 24.24
CA PHE A 315 -9.31 7.24 23.08
C PHE A 315 -10.74 7.73 23.33
N VAL A 316 -11.53 7.05 24.17
CA VAL A 316 -12.94 7.39 24.40
C VAL A 316 -13.10 8.55 25.40
N ILE A 317 -13.86 9.58 25.02
CA ILE A 317 -14.18 10.69 25.91
C ILE A 317 -15.26 10.30 26.93
N ARG A 318 -15.01 10.61 28.21
CA ARG A 318 -15.92 10.33 29.34
C ARG A 318 -16.50 11.59 29.99
N LYS A 319 -16.59 12.68 29.22
CA LYS A 319 -17.06 13.99 29.70
C LYS A 319 -17.99 14.62 28.67
N ASP A 320 -19.07 15.21 29.15
CA ASP A 320 -19.95 16.04 28.33
C ASP A 320 -19.21 17.27 27.78
N PRO A 321 -19.60 17.78 26.60
CA PRO A 321 -20.70 17.30 25.75
C PRO A 321 -20.31 16.16 24.79
N PHE A 322 -19.10 15.61 24.88
CA PHE A 322 -18.55 14.64 23.92
C PHE A 322 -18.51 13.21 24.47
N TYR A 323 -19.33 12.89 25.46
CA TYR A 323 -19.33 11.55 26.06
C TYR A 323 -19.53 10.48 24.98
N GLY A 324 -18.64 9.49 24.92
CA GLY A 324 -18.66 8.42 23.91
C GLY A 324 -17.83 8.72 22.66
N MET A 325 -17.53 9.98 22.34
CA MET A 325 -16.69 10.32 21.19
C MET A 325 -15.33 9.62 21.29
N MET A 326 -14.97 8.88 20.24
CA MET A 326 -13.67 8.24 20.14
C MET A 326 -12.71 9.13 19.36
N ARG A 327 -11.54 9.38 19.95
CA ARG A 327 -10.43 10.06 19.27
C ARG A 327 -9.85 9.17 18.19
N TRP A 328 -9.30 9.79 17.15
CA TRP A 328 -8.72 9.07 16.03
C TRP A 328 -7.30 8.58 16.29
N SER A 329 -6.34 9.47 16.59
CA SER A 329 -4.92 9.09 16.64
C SER A 329 -4.11 9.93 17.62
N TYR A 330 -2.85 9.53 17.86
CA TYR A 330 -1.90 10.32 18.64
C TYR A 330 -1.60 11.69 18.01
N ASP A 331 -1.52 11.75 16.68
CA ASP A 331 -1.18 13.00 15.97
C ASP A 331 -2.38 13.95 15.84
N ALA A 332 -3.57 13.39 15.66
CA ALA A 332 -4.83 14.12 15.53
C ALA A 332 -5.76 13.79 16.71
N TRP A 333 -5.26 14.06 17.91
CA TRP A 333 -5.86 13.69 19.19
C TRP A 333 -7.31 14.16 19.40
N ASN A 334 -7.70 15.30 18.85
CA ASN A 334 -9.03 15.87 19.05
C ASN A 334 -9.91 15.78 17.80
N VAL A 335 -9.67 14.76 16.98
CA VAL A 335 -10.40 14.45 15.74
C VAL A 335 -11.15 13.14 15.90
N CYS A 336 -12.34 13.06 15.33
CA CYS A 336 -13.10 11.83 15.15
C CYS A 336 -13.53 11.72 13.69
N TYR A 337 -13.15 10.61 13.04
CA TYR A 337 -13.78 10.15 11.81
C TYR A 337 -14.83 9.11 12.18
N PRO A 338 -16.12 9.33 11.88
CA PRO A 338 -17.21 8.42 12.28
C PRO A 338 -17.02 6.99 11.80
N ASP A 339 -16.58 6.81 10.55
CA ASP A 339 -16.33 5.48 9.99
C ASP A 339 -15.17 4.79 10.72
N ASP A 340 -14.05 5.48 10.97
CA ASP A 340 -12.90 4.93 11.71
C ASP A 340 -13.26 4.58 13.16
N ALA A 341 -14.03 5.45 13.84
CA ALA A 341 -14.53 5.17 15.19
C ALA A 341 -15.46 3.95 15.22
N ALA A 342 -16.28 3.78 14.18
CA ALA A 342 -17.12 2.60 14.04
C ALA A 342 -16.30 1.33 13.73
N ARG A 343 -15.32 1.41 12.84
CA ARG A 343 -14.39 0.29 12.54
C ARG A 343 -13.56 -0.10 13.75
N ALA A 344 -13.19 0.85 14.61
CA ALA A 344 -12.49 0.55 15.86
C ALA A 344 -13.31 -0.33 16.83
N VAL A 345 -14.65 -0.21 16.83
CA VAL A 345 -15.53 -1.02 17.70
C VAL A 345 -16.19 -2.20 16.99
N PHE A 346 -16.21 -2.19 15.66
CA PHE A 346 -16.84 -3.19 14.81
C PHE A 346 -16.42 -4.64 15.12
N PRO A 347 -15.12 -4.97 15.29
CA PRO A 347 -14.73 -6.34 15.58
C PRO A 347 -15.22 -6.84 16.95
N ALA A 348 -15.36 -5.95 17.92
CA ALA A 348 -15.92 -6.30 19.22
C ALA A 348 -17.45 -6.51 19.15
N LEU A 349 -18.16 -5.85 18.22
CA LEU A 349 -19.56 -6.16 17.91
C LEU A 349 -19.70 -7.56 17.31
N LEU A 350 -18.81 -7.95 16.39
CA LEU A 350 -18.76 -9.33 15.89
C LEU A 350 -18.50 -10.33 17.02
N GLY A 351 -17.60 -9.99 17.94
CA GLY A 351 -17.34 -10.80 19.14
C GLY A 351 -18.57 -10.99 20.03
N ALA A 352 -19.31 -9.91 20.28
CA ALA A 352 -20.52 -9.95 21.10
C ALA A 352 -21.65 -10.76 20.45
N LEU A 353 -21.73 -10.78 19.11
CA LEU A 353 -22.76 -11.50 18.37
C LEU A 353 -22.44 -12.99 18.18
N TYR A 354 -21.18 -13.31 17.88
CA TYR A 354 -20.82 -14.63 17.33
C TYR A 354 -19.76 -15.39 18.13
N MET A 355 -19.10 -14.76 19.12
CA MET A 355 -18.01 -15.38 19.89
C MET A 355 -18.23 -15.30 21.42
N ASP A 356 -19.43 -14.92 21.87
CA ASP A 356 -19.80 -14.78 23.29
C ASP A 356 -18.89 -13.81 24.07
N ASP A 357 -18.43 -12.73 23.40
CA ASP A 357 -17.58 -11.70 24.00
C ASP A 357 -18.28 -10.35 24.12
N GLU A 358 -18.90 -10.10 25.27
CA GLU A 358 -19.59 -8.83 25.54
C GLU A 358 -18.74 -7.81 26.32
N ARG A 359 -17.44 -8.03 26.44
CA ARG A 359 -16.58 -7.09 27.17
C ARG A 359 -16.58 -5.74 26.48
N PHE A 360 -16.66 -4.68 27.29
CA PHE A 360 -16.76 -3.30 26.85
C PHE A 360 -18.00 -2.96 26.01
N PHE A 361 -19.01 -3.85 25.92
CA PHE A 361 -20.20 -3.60 25.07
C PHE A 361 -20.97 -2.32 25.44
N ALA A 362 -21.02 -1.95 26.72
CA ALA A 362 -21.60 -0.68 27.16
C ALA A 362 -20.81 0.54 26.63
N ASP A 363 -19.48 0.44 26.59
CA ASP A 363 -18.62 1.49 26.06
C ASP A 363 -18.74 1.59 24.55
N ILE A 364 -18.80 0.46 23.86
CA ILE A 364 -19.09 0.38 22.43
C ILE A 364 -20.41 1.09 22.11
N CYS A 365 -21.47 0.78 22.87
CA CYS A 365 -22.76 1.46 22.72
C CYS A 365 -22.65 2.97 22.96
N SER A 366 -21.84 3.42 23.93
CA SER A 366 -21.65 4.86 24.16
C SER A 366 -20.97 5.56 22.97
N CYS A 367 -20.03 4.88 22.30
CA CYS A 367 -19.42 5.40 21.08
C CYS A 367 -20.44 5.51 19.95
N LEU A 368 -21.26 4.47 19.74
CA LEU A 368 -22.33 4.50 18.74
C LEU A 368 -23.41 5.54 19.06
N ASP A 369 -23.78 5.71 20.33
CA ASP A 369 -24.71 6.74 20.78
C ASP A 369 -24.20 8.16 20.47
N PHE A 370 -22.89 8.40 20.63
CA PHE A 370 -22.28 9.65 20.19
C PHE A 370 -22.39 9.84 18.67
N LEU A 371 -22.06 8.81 17.87
CA LEU A 371 -22.12 8.91 16.40
C LEU A 371 -23.56 9.18 15.91
N VAL A 372 -24.56 8.53 16.52
CA VAL A 372 -25.98 8.80 16.24
C VAL A 372 -26.34 10.25 16.59
N SER A 373 -25.82 10.78 17.70
CA SER A 373 -26.11 12.16 18.12
C SER A 373 -25.59 13.24 17.16
N VAL A 374 -24.61 12.90 16.31
CA VAL A 374 -24.02 13.79 15.29
C VAL A 374 -24.40 13.38 13.86
N THR A 375 -25.39 12.51 13.69
CA THR A 375 -25.89 12.10 12.38
C THR A 375 -26.99 13.04 11.90
N CYS A 376 -26.91 13.45 10.63
CA CYS A 376 -27.89 14.33 9.99
C CYS A 376 -29.25 13.63 9.77
N ARG A 377 -30.28 14.40 9.40
CA ARG A 377 -31.67 13.90 9.22
C ARG A 377 -31.82 12.86 8.12
N ASP A 378 -30.92 12.81 7.15
CA ASP A 378 -30.89 11.81 6.07
C ASP A 378 -30.20 10.49 6.48
N GLY A 379 -29.80 10.36 7.75
CA GLY A 379 -29.15 9.18 8.31
C GLY A 379 -27.63 9.14 8.09
N LEU A 380 -27.04 10.19 7.52
CA LEU A 380 -25.61 10.24 7.22
C LEU A 380 -24.85 11.21 8.13
N PRO A 381 -23.65 10.85 8.63
CA PRO A 381 -22.79 11.79 9.32
C PRO A 381 -21.99 12.65 8.33
N HIS A 382 -21.28 13.65 8.83
CA HIS A 382 -20.19 14.29 8.09
C HIS A 382 -18.93 13.40 8.13
N ALA A 383 -17.98 13.62 7.22
CA ALA A 383 -16.73 12.83 7.16
C ALA A 383 -15.90 12.90 8.45
N ARG A 384 -15.90 14.06 9.12
CA ARG A 384 -14.93 14.36 10.18
C ARG A 384 -15.50 15.38 11.17
N TYR A 385 -15.15 15.19 12.43
CA TYR A 385 -15.46 16.09 13.54
C TYR A 385 -14.19 16.49 14.29
N ASP A 386 -13.98 17.80 14.44
CA ASP A 386 -12.85 18.37 15.18
C ASP A 386 -13.33 19.09 16.45
N ILE A 387 -12.88 18.67 17.64
CA ILE A 387 -13.39 19.19 18.93
C ILE A 387 -13.26 20.71 19.05
N TRP A 388 -12.23 21.33 18.46
CA TRP A 388 -12.03 22.77 18.52
C TRP A 388 -13.16 23.58 17.86
N ASN A 389 -13.97 22.93 17.00
CA ASN A 389 -15.14 23.49 16.33
C ASN A 389 -16.47 23.04 16.91
N LEU A 390 -16.47 22.19 17.93
CA LEU A 390 -17.67 21.58 18.46
C LEU A 390 -18.01 22.14 19.83
N ASP A 391 -19.29 22.40 20.04
CA ASP A 391 -19.93 22.64 21.32
C ASP A 391 -21.34 22.03 21.29
N ALA A 392 -22.07 22.08 22.40
CA ALA A 392 -23.41 21.49 22.46
C ALA A 392 -24.37 22.05 21.40
N ARG A 393 -24.27 23.36 21.09
CA ARG A 393 -25.09 23.99 20.05
C ARG A 393 -24.71 23.48 18.67
N LYS A 394 -23.40 23.34 18.39
CA LYS A 394 -22.93 22.87 17.09
C LYS A 394 -23.30 21.41 16.83
N LEU A 395 -23.27 20.57 17.87
CA LEU A 395 -23.75 19.18 17.77
C LEU A 395 -25.24 19.14 17.39
N GLU A 396 -26.06 20.01 18.00
CA GLU A 396 -27.48 20.12 17.65
C GLU A 396 -27.69 20.67 16.23
N GLU A 397 -26.92 21.69 15.81
CA GLU A 397 -26.94 22.18 14.43
C GLU A 397 -26.62 21.07 13.40
N ILE A 398 -25.65 20.20 13.70
CA ILE A 398 -25.28 19.07 12.85
C ILE A 398 -26.44 18.07 12.77
N ARG A 399 -27.01 17.70 13.92
CA ARG A 399 -28.14 16.76 13.98
C ARG A 399 -29.34 17.24 13.17
N GLU A 400 -29.60 18.55 13.18
CA GLU A 400 -30.70 19.17 12.46
C GLU A 400 -30.40 19.45 10.97
N SER A 401 -29.16 19.22 10.52
CA SER A 401 -28.78 19.35 9.11
C SER A 401 -29.57 18.37 8.26
N GLU A 402 -29.98 18.83 7.07
CA GLU A 402 -30.73 18.00 6.12
C GLU A 402 -29.86 16.90 5.49
N HIS A 403 -28.56 17.17 5.33
CA HIS A 403 -27.67 16.31 4.55
C HIS A 403 -26.35 16.02 5.25
N GLY A 404 -26.00 14.74 5.30
CA GLY A 404 -24.65 14.26 5.60
C GLY A 404 -23.83 14.02 4.33
N LEU A 405 -22.82 13.15 4.41
CA LEU A 405 -21.95 12.80 3.29
C LEU A 405 -22.37 11.45 2.67
N PRO A 406 -22.90 11.42 1.43
CA PRO A 406 -23.28 10.16 0.78
C PRO A 406 -22.06 9.47 0.15
N SER A 407 -21.18 8.94 1.01
CA SER A 407 -19.98 8.20 0.63
C SER A 407 -19.89 6.91 1.45
N ALA A 408 -19.74 5.78 0.78
CA ALA A 408 -19.51 4.51 1.43
C ALA A 408 -18.18 4.51 2.20
N HIS A 409 -17.15 5.17 1.68
CA HIS A 409 -15.89 5.39 2.40
C HIS A 409 -16.10 6.01 3.78
N TYR A 410 -16.86 7.10 3.87
CA TYR A 410 -16.97 7.85 5.12
C TYR A 410 -18.11 7.43 6.05
N THR A 411 -19.01 6.54 5.62
CA THR A 411 -20.27 6.33 6.36
C THR A 411 -20.74 4.89 6.45
N ALA A 412 -20.37 3.99 5.52
CA ALA A 412 -21.08 2.72 5.41
C ALA A 412 -20.74 1.74 6.54
N TYR A 413 -19.49 1.70 7.04
CA TYR A 413 -19.13 0.85 8.17
C TYR A 413 -19.71 1.37 9.49
N TYR A 414 -19.88 2.69 9.62
CA TYR A 414 -20.67 3.27 10.70
C TYR A 414 -22.11 2.73 10.73
N LEU A 415 -22.80 2.78 9.60
CA LEU A 415 -24.18 2.31 9.52
C LEU A 415 -24.27 0.80 9.77
N ALA A 416 -23.29 0.03 9.30
CA ALA A 416 -23.21 -1.40 9.58
C ALA A 416 -22.97 -1.72 11.06
N ALA A 417 -22.12 -0.95 11.75
CA ALA A 417 -21.90 -1.11 13.19
C ALA A 417 -23.17 -0.86 13.99
N LEU A 418 -24.00 0.11 13.60
CA LEU A 418 -25.33 0.32 14.19
C LEU A 418 -26.25 -0.89 14.00
N LEU A 419 -26.27 -1.49 12.81
CA LEU A 419 -27.09 -2.68 12.53
C LEU A 419 -26.66 -3.87 13.37
N LEU A 420 -25.35 -4.12 13.50
CA LEU A 420 -24.84 -5.18 14.38
C LEU A 420 -25.20 -4.93 15.85
N ALA A 421 -25.03 -3.70 16.33
CA ALA A 421 -25.41 -3.33 17.70
C ALA A 421 -26.93 -3.46 17.91
N TYR A 422 -27.75 -3.13 16.91
CA TYR A 422 -29.19 -3.37 16.93
C TYR A 422 -29.50 -4.86 17.05
N LYS A 423 -28.86 -5.74 16.28
CA LYS A 423 -29.09 -7.19 16.40
C LYS A 423 -28.78 -7.73 17.80
N LYS A 424 -27.79 -7.15 18.48
CA LYS A 424 -27.44 -7.56 19.85
C LYS A 424 -28.34 -6.94 20.93
N ARG A 425 -28.69 -5.65 20.81
CA ARG A 425 -29.32 -4.86 21.88
C ARG A 425 -30.80 -4.54 21.64
N GLY A 426 -31.27 -4.63 20.40
CA GLY A 426 -32.65 -4.29 20.00
C GLY A 426 -32.98 -2.79 20.04
N LYS A 427 -31.99 -1.89 20.09
CA LYS A 427 -32.23 -0.43 20.13
C LYS A 427 -32.69 0.08 18.76
N THR A 428 -34.00 0.31 18.59
CA THR A 428 -34.63 0.68 17.30
C THR A 428 -34.02 1.92 16.65
N GLU A 429 -33.57 2.91 17.42
CA GLU A 429 -32.89 4.10 16.88
C GLU A 429 -31.69 3.73 15.99
N TYR A 430 -30.91 2.72 16.36
CA TYR A 430 -29.79 2.26 15.55
C TYR A 430 -30.24 1.68 14.20
N LEU A 431 -31.31 0.88 14.20
CA LEU A 431 -31.88 0.32 12.98
C LEU A 431 -32.39 1.44 12.05
N GLU A 432 -33.15 2.38 12.59
CA GLU A 432 -33.78 3.45 11.80
C GLU A 432 -32.73 4.38 11.20
N THR A 433 -31.73 4.80 11.98
CA THR A 433 -30.61 5.62 11.48
C THR A 433 -29.84 4.88 10.39
N ALA A 434 -29.47 3.62 10.63
CA ALA A 434 -28.69 2.84 9.67
C ALA A 434 -29.42 2.55 8.36
N ARG A 435 -30.69 2.12 8.46
CA ARG A 435 -31.56 1.89 7.29
C ARG A 435 -31.67 3.18 6.48
N LYS A 436 -31.99 4.30 7.14
CA LYS A 436 -32.17 5.58 6.46
C LYS A 436 -30.90 6.01 5.73
N GLY A 437 -29.74 5.92 6.39
CA GLY A 437 -28.45 6.27 5.79
C GLY A 437 -28.10 5.42 4.56
N LEU A 438 -28.23 4.08 4.66
CA LEU A 438 -27.90 3.18 3.55
C LEU A 438 -28.87 3.34 2.38
N GLU A 439 -30.16 3.53 2.63
CA GLU A 439 -31.13 3.87 1.59
C GLU A 439 -30.81 5.21 0.92
N THR A 440 -30.39 6.23 1.68
CA THR A 440 -29.95 7.52 1.13
C THR A 440 -28.75 7.33 0.20
N ILE A 441 -27.73 6.55 0.60
CA ILE A 441 -26.58 6.24 -0.27
C ILE A 441 -27.04 5.51 -1.54
N MET A 442 -27.88 4.49 -1.40
CA MET A 442 -28.36 3.70 -2.55
C MET A 442 -29.28 4.48 -3.50
N SER A 443 -29.96 5.53 -3.00
CA SER A 443 -30.75 6.44 -3.85
C SER A 443 -29.88 7.28 -4.80
N LEU A 444 -28.61 7.49 -4.44
CA LEU A 444 -27.63 8.24 -5.22
C LEU A 444 -26.71 7.31 -6.04
N TYR A 445 -26.61 6.03 -5.67
CA TYR A 445 -25.74 5.07 -6.33
C TYR A 445 -26.06 4.89 -7.84
N PRO A 446 -25.05 4.94 -8.74
CA PRO A 446 -23.60 4.88 -8.47
C PRO A 446 -22.89 6.24 -8.29
N GLU A 447 -23.62 7.35 -8.29
CA GLU A 447 -23.08 8.72 -8.23
C GLU A 447 -22.83 9.20 -6.79
N THR A 448 -22.34 8.30 -5.93
CA THR A 448 -21.93 8.63 -4.56
C THR A 448 -20.69 9.52 -4.55
N ARG A 449 -20.41 10.14 -3.41
CA ARG A 449 -19.15 10.85 -3.17
C ARG A 449 -18.04 9.81 -3.00
N ARG A 450 -17.03 9.87 -3.86
CA ARG A 450 -15.89 8.95 -3.92
C ARG A 450 -14.63 9.64 -3.40
N GLU A 451 -13.82 8.91 -2.65
CA GLU A 451 -12.51 9.39 -2.25
C GLU A 451 -11.42 8.94 -3.22
N GLN A 452 -11.28 7.61 -3.40
CA GLN A 452 -10.22 7.02 -4.22
C GLN A 452 -10.70 6.57 -5.59
N SER A 453 -11.88 5.95 -5.67
CA SER A 453 -12.43 5.41 -6.91
C SER A 453 -13.92 5.03 -6.78
N GLU A 454 -14.54 4.64 -7.89
CA GLU A 454 -15.87 4.00 -7.90
C GLU A 454 -15.79 2.58 -7.31
N THR A 455 -14.72 1.84 -7.61
CA THR A 455 -14.45 0.50 -7.07
C THR A 455 -14.39 0.52 -5.54
N GLN A 456 -13.77 1.55 -4.94
CA GLN A 456 -13.72 1.75 -3.50
C GLN A 456 -15.12 1.75 -2.88
N GLU A 457 -16.04 2.52 -3.45
CA GLU A 457 -17.41 2.64 -2.96
C GLU A 457 -18.15 1.30 -3.06
N MET A 458 -18.02 0.60 -4.19
CA MET A 458 -18.65 -0.71 -4.39
C MET A 458 -18.15 -1.74 -3.36
N CYS A 459 -16.84 -1.83 -3.15
CA CYS A 459 -16.26 -2.77 -2.19
C CYS A 459 -16.72 -2.51 -0.76
N ARG A 460 -16.79 -1.23 -0.36
CA ARG A 460 -17.21 -0.83 0.98
C ARG A 460 -18.70 -0.99 1.25
N LEU A 461 -19.53 -1.08 0.21
CA LEU A 461 -20.99 -1.26 0.36
C LEU A 461 -21.40 -2.73 0.57
N ILE A 462 -20.57 -3.71 0.23
CA ILE A 462 -20.94 -5.14 0.32
C ILE A 462 -21.31 -5.55 1.75
N PHE A 463 -20.42 -5.32 2.72
CA PHE A 463 -20.67 -5.66 4.11
C PHE A 463 -21.90 -4.93 4.70
N PRO A 464 -22.00 -3.59 4.58
CA PRO A 464 -23.13 -2.83 5.12
C PRO A 464 -24.48 -3.21 4.52
N LEU A 465 -24.57 -3.47 3.21
CA LEU A 465 -25.82 -3.89 2.58
C LEU A 465 -26.21 -5.32 2.98
N ALA A 466 -25.25 -6.21 3.18
CA ALA A 466 -25.51 -7.53 3.74
C ALA A 466 -26.02 -7.45 5.19
N ALA A 467 -25.42 -6.60 6.02
CA ALA A 467 -25.89 -6.34 7.38
C ALA A 467 -27.30 -5.72 7.41
N LEU A 468 -27.62 -4.85 6.44
CA LEU A 468 -28.94 -4.23 6.32
C LEU A 468 -30.00 -5.28 6.01
N TYR A 469 -29.76 -6.14 5.01
CA TYR A 469 -30.67 -7.24 4.70
C TYR A 469 -30.82 -8.21 5.89
N ASP A 470 -29.73 -8.55 6.57
CA ASP A 470 -29.74 -9.43 7.75
C ASP A 470 -30.48 -8.83 8.97
N ALA A 471 -30.60 -7.51 9.03
CA ALA A 471 -31.34 -6.81 10.09
C ALA A 471 -32.82 -6.62 9.76
N THR A 472 -33.20 -6.46 8.49
CA THR A 472 -34.59 -6.14 8.10
C THR A 472 -35.35 -7.28 7.44
N GLY A 473 -34.67 -8.18 6.73
CA GLY A 473 -35.28 -9.22 5.90
C GLY A 473 -36.02 -8.70 4.65
N GLU A 474 -35.88 -7.42 4.30
CA GLU A 474 -36.59 -6.80 3.19
C GLU A 474 -35.92 -7.11 1.83
N GLU A 475 -36.71 -7.55 0.84
CA GLU A 475 -36.17 -7.95 -0.48
C GLU A 475 -35.49 -6.79 -1.20
N MET A 476 -35.96 -5.55 -1.04
CA MET A 476 -35.31 -4.35 -1.60
C MET A 476 -33.85 -4.20 -1.12
N HIS A 477 -33.57 -4.51 0.15
CA HIS A 477 -32.20 -4.41 0.68
C HIS A 477 -31.31 -5.53 0.14
N LYS A 478 -31.88 -6.70 -0.12
CA LYS A 478 -31.19 -7.78 -0.83
C LYS A 478 -30.89 -7.36 -2.26
N GLU A 479 -31.83 -6.77 -2.98
CA GLU A 479 -31.62 -6.26 -4.34
C GLU A 479 -30.48 -5.22 -4.40
N PHE A 480 -30.36 -4.35 -3.39
CA PHE A 480 -29.22 -3.42 -3.29
C PHE A 480 -27.88 -4.16 -3.22
N LEU A 481 -27.76 -5.15 -2.33
CA LEU A 481 -26.55 -5.96 -2.20
C LEU A 481 -26.18 -6.63 -3.53
N TYR A 482 -27.15 -7.26 -4.21
CA TYR A 482 -26.91 -7.92 -5.49
C TYR A 482 -26.55 -6.93 -6.58
N ARG A 483 -27.19 -5.76 -6.64
CA ARG A 483 -26.86 -4.72 -7.64
C ARG A 483 -25.41 -4.28 -7.52
N VAL A 484 -24.96 -3.90 -6.32
CA VAL A 484 -23.57 -3.47 -6.09
C VAL A 484 -22.59 -4.61 -6.39
N THR A 485 -22.92 -5.84 -5.99
CA THR A 485 -22.05 -7.00 -6.26
C THR A 485 -21.90 -7.26 -7.76
N HIS A 486 -22.99 -7.22 -8.53
CA HIS A 486 -22.93 -7.41 -9.98
C HIS A 486 -22.18 -6.29 -10.70
N ASP A 487 -22.29 -5.05 -10.21
CA ASP A 487 -21.52 -3.94 -10.75
C ASP A 487 -20.02 -4.11 -10.47
N LEU A 488 -19.65 -4.50 -9.25
CA LEU A 488 -18.26 -4.80 -8.89
C LEU A 488 -17.67 -5.94 -9.74
N GLU A 489 -18.42 -7.01 -9.98
CA GLU A 489 -17.98 -8.14 -10.81
C GLU A 489 -17.55 -7.75 -12.23
N LYS A 490 -18.07 -6.64 -12.77
CA LYS A 490 -17.67 -6.13 -14.10
C LYS A 490 -16.19 -5.73 -14.15
N HIS A 491 -15.60 -5.44 -12.99
CA HIS A 491 -14.20 -5.00 -12.86
C HIS A 491 -13.25 -6.13 -12.47
N ARG A 492 -13.73 -7.38 -12.36
CA ARG A 492 -12.90 -8.53 -12.00
C ARG A 492 -11.78 -8.76 -13.02
N HIS A 493 -10.58 -8.95 -12.50
CA HIS A 493 -9.41 -9.39 -13.25
C HIS A 493 -9.33 -10.91 -13.31
N PRO A 494 -8.84 -11.51 -14.41
CA PRO A 494 -8.55 -12.96 -14.46
C PRO A 494 -7.63 -13.47 -13.33
N PHE A 495 -6.77 -12.60 -12.79
CA PHE A 495 -5.89 -12.90 -11.66
C PHE A 495 -6.66 -13.10 -10.33
N GLY A 496 -7.86 -12.53 -10.20
CA GLY A 496 -8.80 -12.75 -9.10
C GLY A 496 -9.22 -11.49 -8.34
N GLY A 497 -8.45 -10.40 -8.43
CA GLY A 497 -8.78 -9.11 -7.83
C GLY A 497 -9.74 -8.27 -8.68
N TYR A 498 -10.16 -7.11 -8.17
CA TYR A 498 -10.97 -6.13 -8.90
C TYR A 498 -10.11 -4.93 -9.27
N ARG A 499 -10.14 -4.53 -10.55
CA ARG A 499 -9.42 -3.34 -11.01
C ARG A 499 -10.01 -2.09 -10.37
N GLU A 500 -9.16 -1.16 -10.00
CA GLU A 500 -9.60 0.19 -9.70
C GLU A 500 -10.24 0.82 -10.94
N TRP A 501 -11.38 1.50 -10.75
CA TRP A 501 -12.14 2.14 -11.80
C TRP A 501 -12.82 3.39 -11.24
N ASP A 502 -12.84 4.48 -12.00
CA ASP A 502 -13.56 5.70 -11.64
C ASP A 502 -14.16 6.37 -12.88
N THR A 503 -15.48 6.21 -13.05
CA THR A 503 -16.18 6.80 -14.20
C THR A 503 -16.16 8.33 -14.13
N GLY A 504 -15.45 8.93 -15.09
CA GLY A 504 -15.31 10.39 -15.17
C GLY A 504 -14.29 10.97 -14.20
N TYR A 505 -13.49 10.14 -13.51
CA TYR A 505 -12.42 10.59 -12.61
C TYR A 505 -12.91 11.60 -11.56
N LYS A 506 -14.05 11.28 -10.93
CA LYS A 506 -14.79 12.18 -10.02
C LYS A 506 -14.33 12.06 -8.56
N ALA A 507 -13.56 11.02 -8.22
CA ALA A 507 -13.08 10.81 -6.87
C ALA A 507 -12.13 11.94 -6.44
N SER A 508 -12.17 12.33 -5.16
CA SER A 508 -11.39 13.49 -4.68
C SER A 508 -9.88 13.31 -4.78
N CYS A 509 -9.39 12.07 -4.72
CA CYS A 509 -7.99 11.70 -4.83
C CYS A 509 -7.61 11.20 -6.23
N SER A 510 -8.55 11.21 -7.19
CA SER A 510 -8.28 10.79 -8.56
C SER A 510 -7.30 11.75 -9.22
N ARG A 511 -6.19 11.22 -9.75
CA ARG A 511 -5.17 11.98 -10.48
C ARG A 511 -4.54 13.13 -9.67
N GLU A 512 -4.60 13.04 -8.35
CA GLU A 512 -3.88 13.95 -7.46
C GLU A 512 -2.36 13.68 -7.50
N SER A 513 -1.57 14.67 -7.10
CA SER A 513 -0.09 14.54 -7.11
C SER A 513 0.63 15.26 -5.98
N THR A 514 -0.13 15.88 -5.07
CA THR A 514 0.43 16.70 -3.97
C THR A 514 -0.03 16.27 -2.58
N GLY A 515 -1.04 15.42 -2.51
CA GLY A 515 -1.66 14.90 -1.29
C GLY A 515 -1.96 13.40 -1.41
N GLU A 516 -3.02 12.97 -0.75
CA GLU A 516 -3.53 11.59 -0.88
C GLU A 516 -3.97 11.34 -2.33
N CYS A 517 -3.64 10.16 -2.85
CA CYS A 517 -3.76 9.87 -4.27
C CYS A 517 -4.29 8.46 -4.52
N SER A 518 -5.15 8.36 -5.53
CA SER A 518 -5.58 7.07 -6.08
C SER A 518 -4.42 6.35 -6.74
N LEU A 519 -4.38 5.03 -6.59
CA LEU A 519 -3.47 4.17 -7.35
C LEU A 519 -3.82 4.14 -8.84
N LEU A 520 -5.07 4.48 -9.18
CA LEU A 520 -5.60 4.49 -10.53
C LEU A 520 -5.05 5.67 -11.32
N THR A 521 -4.34 5.40 -12.40
CA THR A 521 -3.99 6.41 -13.38
C THR A 521 -5.12 6.54 -14.41
N GLU A 522 -5.51 5.42 -14.98
CA GLU A 522 -6.56 5.34 -15.98
C GLU A 522 -7.40 4.06 -15.88
N ASN A 523 -8.68 4.22 -16.20
CA ASN A 523 -9.62 3.12 -16.26
C ASN A 523 -9.14 2.03 -17.22
N GLY A 524 -8.84 0.85 -16.67
CA GLY A 524 -8.27 -0.28 -17.41
C GLY A 524 -6.93 -0.76 -16.86
N ASP A 525 -6.25 0.08 -16.05
CA ASP A 525 -5.03 -0.32 -15.34
C ASP A 525 -5.27 -1.62 -14.54
N PRO A 526 -4.35 -2.60 -14.57
CA PRO A 526 -4.49 -3.87 -13.87
C PRO A 526 -4.17 -3.76 -12.35
N VAL A 527 -4.43 -2.60 -11.74
CA VAL A 527 -4.09 -2.30 -10.35
C VAL A 527 -5.26 -2.57 -9.41
N THR A 528 -4.96 -3.16 -8.25
CA THR A 528 -5.89 -3.27 -7.12
C THR A 528 -5.43 -2.42 -5.94
N ASP A 529 -6.37 -1.89 -5.15
CA ASP A 529 -6.09 -1.22 -3.88
C ASP A 529 -6.55 -2.06 -2.67
N SER A 530 -5.61 -2.60 -1.90
CA SER A 530 -5.83 -3.39 -0.67
C SER A 530 -5.79 -2.55 0.62
N LEU A 531 -5.91 -1.22 0.50
CA LEU A 531 -6.13 -0.33 1.64
C LEU A 531 -7.55 0.25 1.61
N TYR A 532 -7.98 0.68 0.42
CA TYR A 532 -9.25 1.39 0.27
C TYR A 532 -10.37 0.55 -0.34
N SER A 533 -10.07 -0.47 -1.15
CA SER A 533 -11.06 -1.21 -1.93
C SER A 533 -11.12 -2.70 -1.57
N MET A 534 -10.16 -3.50 -2.01
CA MET A 534 -10.22 -4.97 -1.97
C MET A 534 -10.30 -5.57 -0.57
N ASN A 535 -9.75 -4.89 0.43
CA ASN A 535 -9.55 -5.39 1.80
C ASN A 535 -10.87 -5.62 2.55
N TRP A 536 -11.93 -4.93 2.17
CA TRP A 536 -13.27 -5.06 2.77
C TRP A 536 -14.02 -6.31 2.33
N LEU A 537 -13.66 -6.87 1.17
CA LEU A 537 -14.43 -7.93 0.52
C LEU A 537 -14.37 -9.30 1.21
N PRO A 538 -13.25 -9.74 1.84
CA PRO A 538 -13.24 -10.95 2.67
C PRO A 538 -14.32 -10.92 3.75
N ILE A 539 -14.46 -9.83 4.51
CA ILE A 539 -15.53 -9.70 5.52
C ILE A 539 -16.89 -9.57 4.83
N GLY A 540 -17.01 -8.71 3.82
CA GLY A 540 -18.26 -8.44 3.12
C GLY A 540 -18.89 -9.68 2.50
N PHE A 541 -18.13 -10.48 1.76
CA PHE A 541 -18.66 -11.68 1.12
C PHE A 541 -18.91 -12.83 2.11
N ALA A 542 -18.09 -12.97 3.16
CA ALA A 542 -18.40 -13.91 4.23
C ALA A 542 -19.73 -13.57 4.91
N TYR A 543 -19.93 -12.29 5.26
CA TYR A 543 -21.18 -11.86 5.89
C TYR A 543 -22.37 -11.88 4.92
N ALA A 544 -22.19 -11.55 3.65
CA ALA A 544 -23.22 -11.67 2.62
C ALA A 544 -23.69 -13.13 2.45
N TYR A 545 -22.76 -14.08 2.47
CA TYR A 545 -23.11 -15.51 2.50
C TYR A 545 -23.88 -15.86 3.76
N TYR A 546 -23.42 -15.42 4.95
CA TYR A 546 -24.15 -15.64 6.19
C TYR A 546 -25.57 -15.06 6.13
N ALA A 547 -25.74 -13.82 5.71
CA ALA A 547 -27.03 -13.11 5.64
C ALA A 547 -28.02 -13.79 4.68
N THR A 548 -27.55 -14.20 3.51
CA THR A 548 -28.42 -14.67 2.41
C THR A 548 -28.52 -16.19 2.27
N ASN A 549 -27.54 -16.92 2.81
CA ASN A 549 -27.31 -18.36 2.55
C ASN A 549 -27.14 -18.70 1.05
N ASP A 550 -26.81 -17.73 0.20
CA ASP A 550 -26.62 -17.95 -1.24
C ASP A 550 -25.16 -18.33 -1.55
N ARG A 551 -24.96 -19.49 -2.18
CA ARG A 551 -23.63 -19.99 -2.59
C ARG A 551 -22.88 -19.01 -3.49
N TYR A 552 -23.57 -18.14 -4.20
CA TYR A 552 -22.96 -17.06 -4.97
C TYR A 552 -21.93 -16.27 -4.13
N PHE A 553 -22.31 -15.82 -2.93
CA PHE A 553 -21.40 -15.06 -2.06
C PHE A 553 -20.30 -15.91 -1.45
N ARG A 554 -20.55 -17.21 -1.21
CA ARG A 554 -19.51 -18.15 -0.77
C ARG A 554 -18.42 -18.30 -1.84
N ASP A 555 -18.80 -18.41 -3.09
CA ASP A 555 -17.86 -18.53 -4.21
C ASP A 555 -17.06 -17.24 -4.40
N LEU A 556 -17.71 -16.07 -4.28
CA LEU A 556 -17.05 -14.76 -4.29
C LEU A 556 -16.04 -14.61 -3.13
N TRP A 557 -16.42 -15.01 -1.92
CA TRP A 557 -15.52 -15.03 -0.76
C TRP A 557 -14.28 -15.91 -1.04
N LYS A 558 -14.48 -17.13 -1.54
CA LYS A 558 -13.38 -18.03 -1.89
C LYS A 558 -12.47 -17.41 -2.94
N ASN A 559 -13.02 -16.75 -3.96
CA ASN A 559 -12.25 -16.09 -5.01
C ASN A 559 -11.39 -14.94 -4.46
N VAL A 560 -11.94 -14.08 -3.61
CA VAL A 560 -11.20 -12.97 -3.01
C VAL A 560 -10.13 -13.47 -2.03
N VAL A 561 -10.43 -14.49 -1.23
CA VAL A 561 -9.42 -15.11 -0.37
C VAL A 561 -8.30 -15.71 -1.22
N THR A 562 -8.63 -16.37 -2.33
CA THR A 562 -7.63 -16.92 -3.28
C THR A 562 -6.73 -15.83 -3.85
N PHE A 563 -7.28 -14.65 -4.18
CA PHE A 563 -6.47 -13.49 -4.57
C PHE A 563 -5.46 -13.14 -3.46
N TYR A 564 -5.89 -13.02 -2.22
CA TYR A 564 -4.97 -12.72 -1.11
C TYR A 564 -3.95 -13.83 -0.84
N LEU A 565 -4.29 -15.09 -1.09
CA LEU A 565 -3.31 -16.18 -1.03
C LEU A 565 -2.26 -16.09 -2.14
N ARG A 566 -2.58 -15.48 -3.29
CA ARG A 566 -1.64 -15.22 -4.39
C ARG A 566 -0.79 -13.98 -4.18
N THR A 567 -1.23 -13.04 -3.34
CA THR A 567 -0.57 -11.74 -3.15
C THR A 567 0.08 -11.57 -1.78
N GLN A 568 -0.01 -12.54 -0.87
CA GLN A 568 0.66 -12.43 0.43
C GLN A 568 2.18 -12.39 0.25
N MET A 569 2.84 -11.44 0.91
CA MET A 569 4.29 -11.28 0.84
C MET A 569 5.03 -12.39 1.59
N ARG A 570 6.04 -12.95 0.94
CA ARG A 570 7.03 -13.87 1.49
C ARG A 570 8.41 -13.24 1.41
N SER A 571 9.07 -13.12 2.55
CA SER A 571 10.40 -12.51 2.64
C SER A 571 11.18 -13.08 3.83
N SER A 572 12.51 -13.00 3.76
CA SER A 572 13.37 -13.21 4.92
C SER A 572 13.28 -12.06 5.93
N ASN A 573 12.80 -10.87 5.51
CA ASN A 573 12.56 -9.74 6.39
C ASN A 573 11.21 -9.92 7.13
N PRO A 574 11.23 -10.10 8.47
CA PRO A 574 10.00 -10.32 9.24
C PRO A 574 9.06 -9.11 9.27
N LEU A 575 9.55 -7.90 8.95
CA LEU A 575 8.73 -6.68 8.93
C LEU A 575 7.80 -6.58 7.72
N ILE A 576 7.95 -7.45 6.72
CA ILE A 576 7.11 -7.48 5.52
C ILE A 576 6.60 -8.89 5.21
N ASN A 577 7.21 -9.94 5.77
CA ASN A 577 6.78 -11.32 5.58
C ASN A 577 5.42 -11.59 6.27
N GLY A 578 4.41 -11.95 5.49
CA GLY A 578 3.06 -12.26 5.95
C GLY A 578 2.04 -11.13 5.80
N ALA A 579 2.45 -9.96 5.32
CA ALA A 579 1.56 -8.83 5.03
C ALA A 579 1.18 -8.73 3.54
N TRP A 580 0.37 -7.73 3.21
CA TRP A 580 -0.02 -7.35 1.86
C TRP A 580 0.31 -5.88 1.63
N CYS A 581 0.79 -5.54 0.44
CA CYS A 581 0.97 -4.15 0.01
C CYS A 581 -0.39 -3.52 -0.33
N ARG A 582 -0.49 -2.19 -0.25
CA ARG A 582 -1.66 -1.46 -0.74
C ARG A 582 -1.88 -1.76 -2.22
N ALA A 583 -0.88 -1.50 -3.07
CA ALA A 583 -0.99 -1.73 -4.49
C ALA A 583 -0.55 -3.14 -4.87
N PHE A 584 -1.25 -3.73 -5.83
CA PHE A 584 -0.80 -4.92 -6.52
C PHE A 584 -1.19 -4.81 -8.00
N ASP A 585 -0.22 -4.91 -8.89
CA ASP A 585 -0.44 -5.00 -10.32
C ASP A 585 -0.62 -6.47 -10.70
N MET A 586 -1.79 -6.80 -11.23
CA MET A 586 -2.20 -8.17 -11.52
C MET A 586 -1.65 -8.72 -12.84
N ASP A 587 -1.09 -7.87 -13.71
CA ASP A 587 -0.42 -8.29 -14.95
C ASP A 587 1.09 -8.43 -14.74
N LEU A 588 1.68 -7.56 -13.92
CA LEU A 588 3.09 -7.64 -13.53
C LEU A 588 3.35 -8.64 -12.39
N GLU A 589 2.32 -8.96 -11.61
CA GLU A 589 2.37 -9.81 -10.42
C GLU A 589 3.36 -9.30 -9.35
N GLU A 590 3.44 -7.98 -9.19
CA GLU A 590 4.27 -7.29 -8.20
C GLU A 590 3.53 -6.11 -7.54
N ALA A 591 4.04 -5.63 -6.39
CA ALA A 591 3.50 -4.41 -5.78
C ALA A 591 3.86 -3.20 -6.65
N TYR A 592 2.88 -2.71 -7.41
CA TYR A 592 3.06 -1.60 -8.33
C TYR A 592 1.75 -0.84 -8.57
N GLY A 593 1.85 0.47 -8.80
CA GLY A 593 0.73 1.38 -9.04
C GLY A 593 1.23 2.82 -9.08
N CYS A 594 0.31 3.79 -9.15
CA CYS A 594 0.67 5.21 -9.10
C CYS A 594 1.31 5.57 -7.73
N PRO A 595 2.56 6.08 -7.68
CA PRO A 595 3.29 6.22 -6.41
C PRO A 595 3.11 7.57 -5.70
N HIS A 596 2.26 8.49 -6.20
CA HIS A 596 2.21 9.89 -5.72
C HIS A 596 1.59 10.10 -4.34
N ASP A 597 1.02 9.07 -3.73
CA ASP A 597 0.38 9.22 -2.44
C ASP A 597 1.38 9.62 -1.34
N VAL A 598 1.10 10.72 -0.65
CA VAL A 598 1.99 11.28 0.37
C VAL A 598 2.11 10.44 1.65
N GLY A 599 1.12 9.59 1.93
CA GLY A 599 1.07 8.76 3.14
C GLY A 599 1.26 7.28 2.82
N TRP A 600 0.47 6.78 1.88
CA TRP A 600 0.17 5.37 1.71
C TRP A 600 0.37 4.91 0.27
N ALA A 601 1.51 5.19 -0.38
CA ALA A 601 1.74 4.71 -1.75
C ALA A 601 1.90 3.18 -1.84
N ALA A 602 2.17 2.66 -3.05
CA ALA A 602 2.09 1.25 -3.43
C ALA A 602 2.58 0.22 -2.39
N ASN A 603 3.77 0.44 -1.84
CA ASN A 603 4.44 -0.51 -0.94
C ASN A 603 4.00 -0.45 0.54
N CYS A 604 3.08 0.43 0.93
CA CYS A 604 2.66 0.52 2.33
C CYS A 604 1.88 -0.72 2.78
N CYS A 605 1.96 -1.03 4.07
CA CYS A 605 1.21 -2.11 4.71
C CYS A 605 0.70 -1.62 6.07
N GLU A 606 -0.61 -1.59 6.25
CA GLU A 606 -1.20 -1.19 7.54
C GLU A 606 -1.64 -2.37 8.40
N SER A 607 -1.54 -2.20 9.72
CA SER A 607 -2.01 -3.15 10.72
C SER A 607 -3.53 -3.22 10.77
N GLY A 608 -4.20 -2.07 10.84
CA GLY A 608 -5.59 -1.91 10.40
C GLY A 608 -5.69 -1.72 8.90
N TRP A 609 -6.89 -1.50 8.39
CA TRP A 609 -7.25 -1.29 6.98
C TRP A 609 -6.85 -2.46 6.07
N THR A 610 -5.57 -2.80 5.96
CA THR A 610 -5.07 -3.91 5.16
C THR A 610 -5.04 -5.22 5.95
N VAL A 611 -4.04 -5.41 6.83
CA VAL A 611 -3.68 -6.76 7.30
C VAL A 611 -4.76 -7.35 8.22
N ALA A 612 -5.19 -6.62 9.25
CA ALA A 612 -6.19 -7.14 10.18
C ALA A 612 -7.55 -7.39 9.50
N GLU A 613 -7.97 -6.50 8.60
CA GLU A 613 -9.24 -6.62 7.88
C GLU A 613 -9.29 -7.89 7.01
N ILE A 614 -8.23 -8.12 6.22
CA ILE A 614 -8.09 -9.32 5.40
C ILE A 614 -8.09 -10.58 6.28
N LEU A 615 -7.34 -10.56 7.38
CA LEU A 615 -7.26 -11.69 8.32
C LEU A 615 -8.61 -12.01 8.96
N MET A 616 -9.34 -11.00 9.42
CA MET A 616 -10.67 -11.18 9.99
C MET A 616 -11.61 -11.82 8.96
N GLY A 617 -11.65 -11.32 7.72
CA GLY A 617 -12.51 -11.89 6.69
C GLY A 617 -12.09 -13.28 6.21
N MET A 618 -10.80 -13.63 6.27
CA MET A 618 -10.34 -15.00 6.04
C MET A 618 -10.86 -15.96 7.13
N MET A 619 -10.99 -15.50 8.38
CA MET A 619 -11.42 -16.32 9.52
C MET A 619 -12.94 -16.33 9.73
N LEU A 620 -13.66 -15.31 9.25
CA LEU A 620 -15.03 -15.04 9.63
C LEU A 620 -16.02 -16.18 9.30
N MET A 621 -15.79 -16.90 8.20
CA MET A 621 -16.59 -18.08 7.83
C MET A 621 -16.55 -19.20 8.88
N ASP A 622 -15.44 -19.33 9.61
CA ASP A 622 -15.27 -20.35 10.66
C ASP A 622 -15.90 -19.92 11.99
N ILE A 623 -16.32 -18.66 12.10
CA ILE A 623 -16.93 -18.08 13.32
C ILE A 623 -18.45 -18.18 13.27
N PHE A 624 -19.06 -18.08 12.09
CA PHE A 624 -20.51 -18.10 11.99
C PHE A 624 -21.09 -19.46 12.39
N PRO A 625 -22.26 -19.48 13.07
CA PRO A 625 -22.94 -20.73 13.37
C PRO A 625 -23.37 -21.41 12.07
N GLU A 626 -23.32 -22.75 12.04
CA GLU A 626 -23.92 -23.52 10.95
C GLU A 626 -25.41 -23.18 10.89
N LYS A 627 -25.87 -22.61 9.77
CA LYS A 627 -27.31 -22.47 9.52
C LYS A 627 -27.84 -23.85 9.15
N ASP A 628 -28.69 -24.41 10.01
CA ASP A 628 -29.42 -25.65 9.73
C ASP A 628 -30.00 -25.58 8.30
N SER A 629 -29.57 -26.50 7.45
CA SER A 629 -30.05 -26.63 6.06
C SER A 629 -31.48 -27.19 5.99
N SER A 630 -32.18 -27.27 7.13
CA SER A 630 -33.58 -27.61 7.26
C SER A 630 -34.44 -26.35 7.44
N GLY A 631 -34.60 -25.57 6.38
CA GLY A 631 -35.61 -24.52 6.27
C GLY A 631 -36.40 -24.74 4.99
N GLN A 632 -37.64 -25.20 5.15
CA GLN A 632 -38.63 -25.51 4.11
C GLN A 632 -38.94 -24.34 3.17
#